data_AF-A0A952UYH9-F1
#
_entry.id   AF-A0A952UYH9-F1
#
_cell.length_a   1.000
_cell.length_b   1.000
_cell.length_c   1.000
_cell.angle_alpha   90.00
_cell.angle_beta   90.00
_cell.angle_gamma   90.00
#
_symmetry.space_group_name_H-M   'P 1'
#
loop_
_entity.id
_entity.type
_entity.pdbx_description
1 polymer ?
#
loop_
_entity_poly.entity_id
_entity_poly.type
_entity_poly.pdbx_seq_one_letter_code
_entity_poly.pdbx_strand_id
1 'polypeptide(L)'
;MSDFGTPVLLVIGGPNGSGKTTITVRLRADHWSEGVEYLNPDDIAQTRFGDWNSESAVLEAAKWTTARREELLAKRESIAFETVMSADDKISFIRRAISTSDVLTKNTRTK
;
A
#
# COMPACT_ATOMS: atom_id res chain seq x y z
N MET A 1 -16.71 23.22 -6.20
CA MET A 1 -16.50 21.86 -5.66
C MET A 1 -15.29 21.33 -6.41
N SER A 2 -14.15 21.19 -5.73
CA SER A 2 -12.91 20.71 -6.33
C SER A 2 -13.07 19.26 -6.78
N ASP A 3 -12.70 18.95 -8.04
CA ASP A 3 -12.68 17.61 -8.60
C ASP A 3 -11.73 16.72 -7.77
N PHE A 4 -12.26 16.03 -6.76
CA PHE A 4 -11.54 14.93 -6.13
C PHE A 4 -11.61 13.75 -7.08
N GLY A 5 -10.56 13.59 -7.89
CA GLY A 5 -10.42 12.50 -8.85
C GLY A 5 -10.65 11.13 -8.22
N THR A 6 -11.02 10.15 -9.04
CA THR A 6 -11.28 8.78 -8.62
C THR A 6 -10.17 8.24 -7.71
N PRO A 7 -10.48 7.62 -6.56
CA PRO A 7 -9.48 7.10 -5.64
C PRO A 7 -8.52 6.11 -6.33
N VAL A 8 -7.24 6.24 -6.02
CA VAL A 8 -6.18 5.46 -6.66
C VAL A 8 -5.68 4.38 -5.69
N LEU A 9 -5.54 3.16 -6.20
CA LEU A 9 -4.82 2.09 -5.52
C LEU A 9 -3.50 1.82 -6.26
N LEU A 10 -2.36 2.07 -5.61
CA LEU A 10 -1.05 1.62 -6.09
C LEU A 10 -0.59 0.40 -5.28
N VAL A 11 -0.27 -0.68 -5.99
CA VAL A 11 0.36 -1.86 -5.40
C VAL A 11 1.69 -2.10 -6.08
N ILE A 12 2.76 -2.10 -5.30
CA ILE A 12 4.12 -2.36 -5.78
C ILE A 12 4.47 -3.81 -5.42
N GLY A 13 4.35 -4.69 -6.41
CA GLY A 13 4.58 -6.13 -6.27
C GLY A 13 6.00 -6.55 -6.64
N GLY A 14 6.62 -7.43 -5.86
CA GLY A 14 7.91 -8.05 -6.23
C GLY A 14 8.62 -8.72 -5.07
N PRO A 15 9.55 -9.67 -5.33
CA PRO A 15 10.28 -10.38 -4.28
C PRO A 15 11.16 -9.45 -3.43
N ASN A 16 11.63 -9.93 -2.28
CA ASN A 16 12.58 -9.18 -1.45
C ASN A 16 13.86 -8.89 -2.24
N GLY A 17 14.41 -7.69 -2.08
CA GLY A 17 15.60 -7.25 -2.83
C GLY A 17 15.36 -6.78 -4.27
N SER A 18 14.11 -6.79 -4.79
CA SER A 18 13.82 -6.37 -6.17
C SER A 18 13.82 -4.84 -6.41
N GLY A 19 14.16 -4.02 -5.40
CA GLY A 19 14.20 -2.56 -5.53
C GLY A 19 12.85 -1.82 -5.42
N LYS A 20 11.80 -2.46 -4.88
CA LYS A 20 10.47 -1.85 -4.69
C LYS A 20 10.52 -0.48 -4.00
N THR A 21 11.23 -0.41 -2.88
CA THR A 21 11.40 0.81 -2.08
C THR A 21 12.03 1.95 -2.89
N THR A 22 12.98 1.65 -3.79
CA THR A 22 13.58 2.67 -4.67
C THR A 22 12.54 3.30 -5.60
N ILE A 23 11.65 2.49 -6.16
CA ILE A 23 10.54 2.98 -7.02
C ILE A 23 9.55 3.78 -6.18
N THR A 24 9.17 3.29 -5.00
CA THR A 24 8.26 3.98 -4.08
C THR A 24 8.75 5.37 -3.69
N VAL A 25 10.04 5.50 -3.35
CA VAL A 25 10.65 6.79 -2.97
C VAL A 25 10.60 7.77 -4.14
N ARG A 26 10.94 7.33 -5.36
CA ARG A 26 10.87 8.17 -6.56
C ARG A 26 9.45 8.61 -6.86
N LEU A 27 8.51 7.67 -6.82
CA LEU A 27 7.10 7.98 -7.01
C LEU A 27 6.70 9.09 -6.02
N ARG A 28 6.88 8.90 -4.71
CA ARG A 28 6.55 9.93 -3.69
C ARG A 28 7.15 11.31 -3.95
N ALA A 29 8.36 11.39 -4.53
CA ALA A 29 9.00 12.67 -4.85
C ALA A 29 8.32 13.42 -6.02
N ASP A 30 7.68 12.70 -6.94
CA ASP A 30 7.05 13.27 -8.14
C ASP A 30 5.59 13.76 -7.91
N HIS A 31 5.19 14.00 -6.65
CA HIS A 31 3.85 14.52 -6.25
C HIS A 31 2.63 13.69 -6.69
N TRP A 32 2.79 12.49 -7.27
CA TRP A 32 1.68 11.56 -7.56
C TRP A 32 0.89 11.15 -6.29
N SER A 33 1.42 11.45 -5.11
CA SER A 33 0.96 11.00 -3.80
C SER A 33 0.12 12.02 -3.03
N GLU A 34 -0.25 13.16 -3.63
CA GLU A 34 -1.19 14.07 -2.95
C GLU A 34 -2.52 13.33 -2.67
N GLY A 35 -2.85 13.22 -1.39
CA GLY A 35 -4.03 12.46 -0.93
C GLY A 35 -3.88 10.93 -0.98
N VAL A 36 -2.67 10.39 -1.20
CA VAL A 36 -2.42 8.94 -1.18
C VAL A 36 -1.68 8.54 0.10
N GLU A 37 -2.29 7.70 0.92
CA GLU A 37 -1.64 7.16 2.12
C GLU A 37 -0.76 5.95 1.76
N TYR A 38 0.54 6.05 2.05
CA TYR A 38 1.50 4.96 1.85
C TYR A 38 1.63 4.11 3.12
N LEU A 39 1.38 2.82 2.99
CA LEU A 39 1.35 1.86 4.09
C LEU A 39 2.42 0.78 3.93
N ASN A 40 3.56 0.98 4.60
CA ASN A 40 4.64 0.00 4.68
C ASN A 40 4.73 -0.57 6.11
N PRO A 41 4.47 -1.88 6.31
CA PRO A 41 4.50 -2.48 7.63
C PRO A 41 5.87 -2.38 8.31
N ASP A 42 6.98 -2.35 7.56
CA ASP A 42 8.32 -2.23 8.15
C ASP A 42 8.54 -0.82 8.73
N ASP A 43 8.17 0.22 7.97
CA ASP A 43 8.22 1.61 8.44
C ASP A 43 7.31 1.81 9.67
N ILE A 44 6.13 1.18 9.65
CA ILE A 44 5.16 1.24 10.75
C ILE A 44 5.68 0.49 11.99
N ALA A 45 6.33 -0.67 11.81
CA ALA A 45 6.96 -1.38 12.92
C ALA A 45 8.01 -0.49 13.60
N GLN A 46 8.87 0.14 12.81
CA GLN A 46 9.95 1.02 13.28
C GLN A 46 9.45 2.34 13.91
N THR A 47 8.40 2.94 13.37
CA THR A 47 7.98 4.29 13.79
C THR A 47 6.86 4.29 14.83
N ARG A 48 6.07 3.21 14.91
CA ARG A 48 4.86 3.15 15.73
C ARG A 48 4.89 2.08 16.82
N PHE A 49 5.46 0.90 16.54
CA PHE A 49 5.37 -0.25 17.45
C PHE A 49 6.71 -0.65 18.09
N GLY A 50 7.80 0.05 17.76
CA GLY A 50 9.11 -0.15 18.35
C GLY A 50 10.19 -0.32 17.29
N ASP A 51 10.85 -1.47 17.27
CA ASP A 51 11.90 -1.79 16.30
C ASP A 51 11.42 -2.87 15.31
N TRP A 52 11.83 -2.77 14.06
CA TRP A 52 11.56 -3.78 13.02
C TRP A 52 12.22 -5.13 13.32
N ASN A 53 13.21 -5.17 14.22
CA ASN A 53 13.78 -6.43 14.73
C ASN A 53 12.92 -7.12 15.80
N SER A 54 11.88 -6.48 16.31
CA SER A 54 10.97 -7.08 17.28
C SER A 54 9.85 -7.82 16.58
N GLU A 55 9.79 -9.14 16.75
CA GLU A 55 8.71 -9.97 16.19
C GLU A 55 7.33 -9.47 16.59
N SER A 56 7.17 -8.98 17.83
CA SER A 56 5.90 -8.41 18.29
C SER A 56 5.56 -7.10 17.59
N ALA A 57 6.54 -6.22 17.36
CA ALA A 57 6.32 -4.96 16.64
C ALA A 57 5.97 -5.21 15.18
N VAL A 58 6.65 -6.15 14.52
CA VAL A 58 6.36 -6.58 13.14
C VAL A 58 4.94 -7.14 13.04
N LEU A 59 4.54 -8.00 13.98
CA LEU A 59 3.20 -8.58 14.00
C LEU A 59 2.11 -7.51 14.21
N GLU A 60 2.30 -6.61 15.17
CA GLU A 60 1.35 -5.52 15.43
C GLU A 60 1.28 -4.52 14.26
N ALA A 61 2.41 -4.23 13.62
CA ALA A 61 2.45 -3.41 12.42
C ALA A 61 1.70 -4.05 11.24
N ALA A 62 1.85 -5.36 11.04
CA ALA A 62 1.13 -6.10 9.99
C ALA A 62 -0.39 -6.10 10.22
N LYS A 63 -0.83 -6.32 11.48
CA LYS A 63 -2.25 -6.24 11.87
C LYS A 63 -2.80 -4.84 11.66
N TRP A 64 -2.08 -3.83 12.14
CA TRP A 64 -2.51 -2.43 12.00
C TRP A 64 -2.58 -2.00 10.54
N THR A 65 -1.56 -2.33 9.74
CA THR A 65 -1.52 -2.04 8.30
C THR A 65 -2.70 -2.66 7.57
N THR A 66 -3.09 -3.87 7.96
CA THR A 66 -4.26 -4.54 7.39
C THR A 66 -5.55 -3.81 7.76
N ALA A 67 -5.75 -3.48 9.04
CA ALA A 67 -6.91 -2.73 9.49
C ALA A 67 -7.02 -1.35 8.81
N ARG A 68 -5.90 -0.63 8.68
CA ARG A 68 -5.87 0.68 8.03
C ARG A 68 -6.21 0.60 6.55
N ARG A 69 -5.73 -0.41 5.81
CA ARG A 69 -6.11 -0.63 4.41
C ARG A 69 -7.61 -0.86 4.25
N GLU A 70 -8.23 -1.64 5.14
CA GLU A 70 -9.69 -1.86 5.11
C GLU A 70 -10.47 -0.57 5.42
N GLU A 71 -9.99 0.23 6.38
CA GLU A 71 -10.59 1.52 6.72
C GLU A 71 -10.55 2.49 5.53
N LEU A 72 -9.39 2.65 4.90
CA LEU A 72 -9.21 3.53 3.74
C LEU A 72 -10.03 3.06 2.54
N LEU A 73 -10.11 1.74 2.32
CA LEU A 73 -10.95 1.16 1.27
C LEU A 73 -12.43 1.49 1.51
N ALA A 74 -12.92 1.35 2.74
CA ALA A 74 -14.31 1.70 3.09
C ALA A 74 -14.60 3.20 2.92
N LYS A 75 -13.62 4.05 3.21
CA LYS A 75 -13.70 5.52 3.02
C LYS A 75 -13.49 5.97 1.57
N ARG A 76 -13.12 5.05 0.67
CA ARG A 76 -12.75 5.37 -0.72
C ARG A 76 -11.61 6.40 -0.78
N GLU A 77 -10.60 6.22 0.06
CA GLU A 77 -9.39 7.03 0.05
C GLU A 77 -8.28 6.33 -0.77
N SER A 78 -7.35 7.11 -1.31
CA SER A 78 -6.27 6.56 -2.14
C SER A 78 -5.20 5.88 -1.27
N ILE A 79 -4.72 4.72 -1.72
CA ILE A 79 -3.83 3.84 -0.94
C ILE A 79 -2.63 3.43 -1.79
N ALA A 80 -1.45 3.38 -1.17
CA ALA A 80 -0.25 2.80 -1.74
C ALA A 80 0.39 1.78 -0.78
N PHE A 81 0.78 0.60 -1.25
CA PHE A 81 1.56 -0.34 -0.44
C PHE A 81 2.46 -1.27 -1.26
N GLU A 82 3.54 -1.72 -0.63
CA GLU A 82 4.44 -2.76 -1.17
C GLU A 82 3.99 -4.16 -0.72
N THR A 83 4.19 -5.16 -1.57
CA THR A 83 3.93 -6.54 -1.21
C THR A 83 4.75 -7.52 -2.04
N VAL A 84 5.11 -8.66 -1.46
CA VAL A 84 5.68 -9.81 -2.17
C VAL A 84 4.60 -10.70 -2.80
N MET A 85 3.31 -10.37 -2.62
CA MET A 85 2.17 -11.16 -3.11
C MET A 85 2.18 -12.62 -2.66
N SER A 86 2.69 -12.90 -1.45
CA SER A 86 2.83 -14.26 -0.91
C SER A 86 1.56 -14.84 -0.26
N ALA A 87 0.50 -14.04 -0.13
CA ALA A 87 -0.72 -14.42 0.56
C ALA A 87 -1.97 -14.00 -0.23
N ASP A 88 -3.00 -14.86 -0.19
CA ASP A 88 -4.25 -14.68 -0.94
C ASP A 88 -5.06 -13.46 -0.49
N ASP A 89 -4.87 -13.01 0.75
CA ASP A 89 -5.56 -11.85 1.31
C ASP A 89 -5.30 -10.57 0.50
N LYS A 90 -4.10 -10.44 -0.11
CA LYS A 90 -3.75 -9.29 -0.96
C LYS A 90 -4.51 -9.31 -2.27
N ILE A 91 -4.69 -10.48 -2.89
CA ILE A 91 -5.47 -10.62 -4.12
C ILE A 91 -6.95 -10.30 -3.83
N SER A 92 -7.49 -10.82 -2.72
CA SER A 92 -8.85 -10.52 -2.27
C SER A 92 -9.06 -9.02 -2.04
N PHE A 93 -8.12 -8.35 -1.38
CA PHE A 93 -8.14 -6.90 -1.18
C PHE A 93 -8.16 -6.13 -2.52
N ILE A 94 -7.26 -6.46 -3.44
CA ILE A 94 -7.18 -5.78 -4.76
C ILE A 94 -8.48 -5.95 -5.54
N ARG A 95 -9.07 -7.15 -5.56
CA ARG A 95 -10.36 -7.40 -6.22
C ARG A 95 -11.48 -6.55 -5.63
N ARG A 96 -11.54 -6.44 -4.31
CA ARG A 96 -12.53 -5.58 -3.63
C ARG A 96 -12.31 -4.11 -3.98
N ALA A 97 -11.07 -3.62 -3.95
CA ALA A 97 -10.74 -2.25 -4.34
C ALA A 97 -11.15 -1.91 -5.79
N ILE A 98 -10.95 -2.85 -6.72
CA ILE A 98 -11.40 -2.70 -8.11
C ILE A 98 -12.93 -2.66 -8.21
N SER A 99 -13.64 -3.49 -7.42
CA SER A 99 -15.11 -3.49 -7.43
C SER A 99 -15.73 -2.22 -6.83
N THR A 100 -14.99 -1.50 -5.99
CA THR A 100 -15.46 -0.28 -5.30
C THR A 100 -15.13 1.02 -6.04
N SER A 101 -14.24 0.98 -7.04
CA SER A 101 -13.68 2.17 -7.72
C SER A 101 -13.72 1.99 -9.24
N ASP A 102 -14.28 2.96 -9.98
CA ASP A 102 -14.17 3.00 -11.45
C ASP A 102 -12.68 2.98 -11.86
N VAL A 103 -12.28 2.01 -12.68
CA VAL A 103 -10.93 1.41 -12.64
C VAL A 103 -9.86 2.21 -13.39
N LEU A 104 -8.74 2.52 -12.72
CA LEU A 104 -7.42 2.76 -13.32
C LEU A 104 -6.36 1.96 -12.56
N THR A 105 -5.94 0.82 -13.14
CA THR A 105 -4.82 0.01 -12.63
C THR A 105 -3.65 0.10 -13.60
N LYS A 106 -2.50 0.64 -13.17
CA LYS A 106 -1.22 0.54 -13.90
C LYS A 106 -0.39 -0.60 -13.30
N ASN A 107 -0.30 -1.71 -14.02
CA ASN A 107 0.59 -2.82 -13.69
C ASN A 107 1.90 -2.65 -14.48
N THR A 108 2.96 -2.18 -13.84
CA THR A 108 4.29 -2.13 -14.45
C THR A 108 5.01 -3.45 -14.20
N ARG A 109 4.78 -4.45 -15.08
CA ARG A 109 5.68 -5.60 -15.17
C ARG A 109 6.97 -5.14 -15.84
N THR A 110 8.06 -5.06 -15.08
CA THR A 110 9.40 -4.98 -15.66
C THR A 110 9.76 -6.36 -16.21
N LYS A 111 10.19 -6.39 -17.47
CA LYS A 111 10.74 -7.58 -18.16
C LYS A 111 12.05 -8.02 -17.52
#